data_AF-D0I8M5-F1
#
_entry.id   AF-D0I8M5-F1
#
_cell.length_a   1.000
_cell.length_b   1.000
_cell.length_c   1.000
_cell.angle_alpha   90.00
_cell.angle_beta   90.00
_cell.angle_gamma   90.00
#
_symmetry.space_group_name_H-M   'P 1'
#
loop_
_entity.id
_entity.type
_entity.pdbx_description
1 polymer ?
#
loop_
_entity_poly.entity_id
_entity_poly.type
_entity_poly.pdbx_seq_one_letter_code
_entity_poly.pdbx_strand_id
1 'polypeptide(L)'
;MATAMTREEFQQALLAKGQYYHIHHPFHQAMYAGKCSKAQIRAWVANRFYYQTSIPVKDAAIMANCRDPEIRREWVQRILDHDGHKSLDCKWGGIEAWLRLAEAVGLNRQDVIDEKWVLPGVRFAVDAYVNFARRATWQQAACSSLTELFAPEIHQSRLDSWPSHYAWIDPEGLTYFRQRLSQARRDVEHGLSITLDHFRTAEQQAQALNILQFKLDILWSLLDAISMAYEFDRPPYVGITDKPVWHHALDR
;
A
#
# COMPACT_ATOMS: atom_id res chain seq x y z
N MET A 1 31.89 -3.75 -16.87
CA MET A 1 30.41 -3.69 -16.91
C MET A 1 29.90 -4.81 -16.01
N ALA A 2 28.84 -4.58 -15.24
CA ALA A 2 28.27 -5.62 -14.39
C ALA A 2 27.63 -6.71 -15.27
N THR A 3 27.76 -7.98 -14.89
CA THR A 3 27.12 -9.10 -15.59
C THR A 3 25.64 -9.16 -15.22
N ALA A 4 24.76 -9.40 -16.19
CA ALA A 4 23.33 -9.58 -15.92
C ALA A 4 23.11 -10.86 -15.09
N MET A 5 22.27 -10.77 -14.07
CA MET A 5 21.82 -11.92 -13.29
C MET A 5 20.98 -12.85 -14.17
N THR A 6 21.01 -14.15 -13.86
CA THR A 6 20.03 -15.10 -14.41
C THR A 6 18.61 -14.71 -13.95
N ARG A 7 17.59 -15.32 -14.55
CA ARG A 7 16.20 -15.08 -14.17
C ARG A 7 15.97 -15.42 -12.69
N GLU A 8 16.52 -16.56 -12.26
CA GLU A 8 16.42 -17.06 -10.90
C GLU A 8 17.16 -16.16 -9.91
N GLU A 9 18.40 -15.75 -10.24
CA GLU A 9 19.18 -14.82 -9.42
C GLU A 9 18.48 -13.46 -9.27
N PHE A 10 17.91 -12.94 -10.37
CA PHE A 10 17.19 -11.68 -10.34
C PHE A 10 15.90 -11.78 -9.50
N GLN A 11 15.16 -12.89 -9.61
CA GLN A 11 14.02 -13.16 -8.74
C GLN A 11 14.42 -13.19 -7.26
N GLN A 12 15.52 -13.86 -6.92
CA GLN A 12 16.02 -13.89 -5.54
C GLN A 12 16.45 -12.50 -5.05
N ALA A 13 17.08 -11.69 -5.91
CA ALA A 13 17.43 -10.32 -5.58
C ALA A 13 16.19 -9.44 -5.31
N LEU A 14 15.10 -9.62 -6.07
CA LEU A 14 13.82 -8.95 -5.81
C LEU A 14 13.21 -9.39 -4.48
N LEU A 15 13.23 -10.69 -4.16
CA LEU A 15 12.75 -11.22 -2.88
C LEU A 15 13.58 -10.71 -1.69
N ALA A 16 14.91 -10.60 -1.84
CA ALA A 16 15.82 -10.12 -0.81
C ALA A 16 15.56 -8.65 -0.41
N LYS A 17 14.89 -7.85 -1.25
CA LYS A 17 14.44 -6.50 -0.89
C LYS A 17 13.37 -6.51 0.23
N GLY A 18 12.74 -7.66 0.49
CA GLY A 18 11.77 -7.84 1.57
C GLY A 18 12.30 -7.51 2.97
N GLN A 19 13.62 -7.56 3.19
CA GLN A 19 14.25 -7.16 4.46
C GLN A 19 14.02 -5.68 4.82
N TYR A 20 13.63 -4.84 3.85
CA TYR A 20 13.29 -3.43 4.04
C TYR A 20 11.78 -3.18 4.04
N TYR A 21 10.96 -4.24 4.02
CA TYR A 21 9.51 -4.10 4.00
C TYR A 21 9.01 -3.50 5.32
N HIS A 22 7.91 -2.73 5.23
CA HIS A 22 7.40 -1.97 6.37
C HIS A 22 6.84 -2.81 7.53
N ILE A 23 6.84 -4.14 7.40
CA ILE A 23 6.58 -5.06 8.51
C ILE A 23 7.62 -4.86 9.63
N HIS A 24 8.85 -4.43 9.28
CA HIS A 24 9.95 -4.17 10.20
C HIS A 24 9.94 -2.77 10.81
N HIS A 25 9.05 -1.88 10.35
CA HIS A 25 8.95 -0.53 10.89
C HIS A 25 8.49 -0.57 12.37
N PRO A 26 9.06 0.24 13.28
CA PRO A 26 8.70 0.26 14.71
C PRO A 26 7.20 0.38 14.98
N PHE A 27 6.51 1.32 14.32
CA PHE A 27 5.05 1.45 14.38
C PHE A 27 4.30 0.14 14.08
N HIS A 28 4.72 -0.62 13.06
CA HIS A 28 4.10 -1.91 12.74
C HIS A 28 4.41 -2.97 13.81
N GLN A 29 5.65 -3.02 14.30
CA GLN A 29 6.05 -3.93 15.38
C GLN A 29 5.27 -3.64 16.67
N ALA A 30 5.06 -2.37 17.01
CA ALA A 30 4.23 -1.94 18.14
C ALA A 30 2.76 -2.38 17.96
N MET A 31 2.22 -2.19 16.75
CA MET A 31 0.88 -2.62 16.40
C MET A 31 0.71 -4.14 16.54
N TYR A 32 1.64 -4.92 16.00
CA TYR A 32 1.66 -6.38 16.13
C TYR A 32 1.78 -6.84 17.58
N ALA A 33 2.62 -6.18 18.38
CA ALA A 33 2.84 -6.53 19.78
C ALA A 33 1.74 -6.04 20.74
N GLY A 34 0.63 -5.49 20.24
CA GLY A 34 -0.47 -4.99 21.07
C GLY A 34 -0.16 -3.68 21.82
N LYS A 35 0.87 -2.94 21.40
CA LYS A 35 1.38 -1.74 22.11
C LYS A 35 0.83 -0.44 21.55
N CYS A 36 0.10 -0.45 20.44
CA CYS A 36 -0.51 0.75 19.91
C CYS A 36 -1.74 1.18 20.71
N SER A 37 -1.88 2.49 20.95
CA SER A 37 -3.10 3.07 21.49
C SER A 37 -4.25 3.03 20.47
N LYS A 38 -5.49 3.20 20.94
CA LYS A 38 -6.65 3.35 20.03
C LYS A 38 -6.47 4.51 19.05
N ALA A 39 -5.87 5.61 19.49
CA ALA A 39 -5.60 6.78 18.65
C ALA A 39 -4.60 6.45 17.53
N GLN A 40 -3.53 5.71 17.84
CA GLN A 40 -2.54 5.25 16.87
C GLN A 40 -3.15 4.29 15.82
N ILE A 41 -3.97 3.32 16.25
CA ILE A 41 -4.66 2.43 15.31
C ILE A 41 -5.59 3.20 14.39
N ARG A 42 -6.41 4.12 14.93
CA ARG A 42 -7.31 4.99 14.16
C ARG A 42 -6.56 5.86 13.15
N ALA A 43 -5.46 6.48 13.59
CA ALA A 43 -4.60 7.29 12.75
C ALA A 43 -4.05 6.49 11.56
N TRP A 44 -3.58 5.27 11.83
CA TRP A 44 -3.09 4.37 10.80
C TRP A 44 -4.19 4.01 9.80
N VAL A 45 -5.38 3.62 10.26
CA VAL A 45 -6.51 3.26 9.38
C VAL A 45 -6.91 4.45 8.51
N ALA A 46 -7.06 5.65 9.08
CA ALA A 46 -7.47 6.85 8.36
C ALA A 46 -6.42 7.28 7.31
N ASN A 47 -5.14 7.25 7.67
CA ASN A 47 -4.05 7.63 6.75
C ASN A 47 -3.86 6.62 5.62
N ARG A 48 -3.92 5.32 5.94
CA ARG A 48 -3.77 4.25 4.95
C ARG A 48 -4.94 4.18 3.97
N PHE A 49 -6.12 4.69 4.33
CA PHE A 49 -7.23 4.81 3.38
C PHE A 49 -6.84 5.62 2.13
N TYR A 50 -6.01 6.66 2.28
CA TYR A 50 -5.50 7.43 1.14
C TYR A 50 -4.63 6.58 0.20
N TYR A 51 -3.77 5.71 0.76
CA TYR A 51 -3.04 4.72 -0.04
C TYR A 51 -4.01 3.77 -0.75
N GLN A 52 -5.06 3.30 -0.08
CA GLN A 52 -6.01 2.34 -0.65
C GLN A 52 -6.81 2.90 -1.83
N THR A 53 -7.28 4.14 -1.73
CA THR A 53 -8.01 4.84 -2.80
C THR A 53 -7.09 5.27 -3.94
N SER A 54 -5.79 5.43 -3.68
CA SER A 54 -4.79 5.75 -4.70
C SER A 54 -4.36 4.54 -5.55
N ILE A 55 -4.56 3.29 -5.08
CA ILE A 55 -4.21 2.09 -5.85
C ILE A 55 -4.92 2.01 -7.20
N PRO A 56 -6.27 2.10 -7.30
CA PRO A 56 -6.94 2.03 -8.59
C PRO A 56 -6.57 3.19 -9.52
N VAL A 57 -6.29 4.39 -8.99
CA VAL A 57 -5.80 5.53 -9.77
C VAL A 57 -4.42 5.24 -10.37
N LYS A 58 -3.51 4.69 -9.56
CA LYS A 58 -2.19 4.23 -9.99
C LYS A 58 -2.29 3.12 -11.04
N ASP A 59 -3.17 2.14 -10.84
CA ASP A 59 -3.36 1.03 -11.79
C ASP A 59 -4.00 1.48 -13.10
N ALA A 60 -4.92 2.43 -13.07
CA ALA A 60 -5.46 3.06 -14.27
C ALA A 60 -4.38 3.81 -15.05
N ALA A 61 -3.45 4.50 -14.37
CA ALA A 61 -2.32 5.14 -15.02
C ALA A 61 -1.38 4.14 -15.72
N ILE A 62 -1.12 2.98 -15.10
CA ILE A 62 -0.37 1.88 -15.75
C ILE A 62 -1.09 1.43 -17.03
N MET A 63 -2.40 1.19 -16.96
CA MET A 63 -3.19 0.77 -18.11
C MET A 63 -3.22 1.83 -19.22
N ALA A 64 -3.27 3.12 -18.87
CA ALA A 64 -3.22 4.22 -19.85
C ALA A 64 -1.89 4.24 -20.63
N ASN A 65 -0.79 3.85 -19.97
CA ASN A 65 0.55 3.74 -20.57
C ASN A 65 0.81 2.40 -21.27
N CYS A 66 -0.09 1.42 -21.15
CA CYS A 66 0.06 0.07 -21.72
C CYS A 66 -0.78 -0.10 -23.00
N ARG A 67 -0.13 -0.26 -24.15
CA ARG A 67 -0.82 -0.52 -25.44
C ARG A 67 -1.19 -1.98 -25.65
N ASP A 68 -0.64 -2.90 -24.87
CA ASP A 68 -0.93 -4.33 -24.94
C ASP A 68 -2.32 -4.67 -24.35
N PRO A 69 -3.28 -5.18 -25.14
CA PRO A 69 -4.60 -5.53 -24.65
C PRO A 69 -4.61 -6.76 -23.73
N GLU A 70 -3.67 -7.70 -23.87
CA GLU A 70 -3.62 -8.90 -23.02
C GLU A 70 -3.22 -8.51 -21.60
N ILE A 71 -2.15 -7.71 -21.47
CA ILE A 71 -1.73 -7.15 -20.17
C ILE A 71 -2.85 -6.33 -19.53
N ARG A 72 -3.55 -5.47 -20.29
CA ARG A 72 -4.65 -4.66 -19.74
C ARG A 72 -5.84 -5.50 -19.26
N ARG A 73 -6.16 -6.63 -19.92
CA ARG A 73 -7.26 -7.52 -19.50
C ARG A 73 -6.97 -8.17 -18.16
N GLU A 74 -5.72 -8.47 -17.86
CA GLU A 74 -5.31 -8.98 -16.55
C GLU A 74 -5.20 -7.85 -15.52
N TRP A 75 -4.59 -6.72 -15.90
CA TRP A 75 -4.33 -5.61 -14.97
C TRP A 75 -5.61 -4.94 -14.45
N VAL A 76 -6.68 -4.90 -15.25
CA VAL A 76 -7.97 -4.31 -14.85
C VAL A 76 -8.56 -4.99 -13.61
N GLN A 77 -8.26 -6.26 -13.37
CA GLN A 77 -8.75 -6.99 -12.19
C GLN A 77 -8.36 -6.29 -10.88
N ARG A 78 -7.19 -5.63 -10.83
CA ARG A 78 -6.72 -4.88 -9.65
C ARG A 78 -7.63 -3.69 -9.33
N ILE A 79 -8.15 -3.01 -10.36
CA ILE A 79 -9.10 -1.91 -10.21
C ILE A 79 -10.44 -2.47 -9.71
N LEU A 80 -10.95 -3.54 -10.35
CA LEU A 80 -12.20 -4.17 -9.94
C LEU A 80 -12.15 -4.66 -8.48
N ASP A 81 -11.03 -5.25 -8.06
CA ASP A 81 -10.84 -5.72 -6.68
C ASP A 81 -10.91 -4.60 -5.65
N HIS A 82 -10.44 -3.39 -6.00
CA HIS A 82 -10.48 -2.23 -5.12
C HIS A 82 -11.82 -1.50 -5.15
N ASP A 83 -12.37 -1.26 -6.35
CA ASP A 83 -13.58 -0.45 -6.56
C ASP A 83 -14.89 -1.25 -6.40
N GLY A 84 -14.79 -2.58 -6.51
CA GLY A 84 -15.92 -3.49 -6.48
C GLY A 84 -16.47 -3.80 -7.87
N HIS A 85 -16.89 -5.05 -8.05
CA HIS A 85 -17.55 -5.50 -9.27
C HIS A 85 -18.47 -6.67 -8.97
N LYS A 86 -19.55 -6.82 -9.75
CA LYS A 86 -20.57 -7.87 -9.58
C LYS A 86 -20.03 -9.30 -9.66
N SER A 87 -18.87 -9.50 -10.29
CA SER A 87 -18.21 -10.80 -10.43
C SER A 87 -17.37 -11.20 -9.23
N LEU A 88 -17.15 -10.31 -8.26
CA LEU A 88 -16.38 -10.60 -7.07
C LEU A 88 -17.27 -11.24 -6.00
N ASP A 89 -16.68 -12.12 -5.19
CA ASP A 89 -17.32 -12.62 -3.96
C ASP A 89 -17.75 -11.45 -3.07
N CYS A 90 -16.85 -10.48 -2.93
CA CYS A 90 -17.11 -9.24 -2.24
C CYS A 90 -17.36 -8.11 -3.24
N LYS A 91 -18.62 -8.00 -3.65
CA LYS A 91 -19.05 -7.10 -4.75
C LYS A 91 -18.72 -5.63 -4.54
N TRP A 92 -18.54 -5.20 -3.29
CA TRP A 92 -18.28 -3.80 -2.95
C TRP A 92 -16.80 -3.40 -2.98
N GLY A 93 -15.84 -4.34 -3.09
CA GLY A 93 -14.41 -4.04 -3.30
C GLY A 93 -13.57 -3.61 -2.08
N GLY A 94 -12.25 -3.63 -2.22
CA GLY A 94 -11.31 -3.36 -1.14
C GLY A 94 -11.45 -1.98 -0.48
N ILE A 95 -11.89 -0.95 -1.22
CA ILE A 95 -12.10 0.40 -0.65
C ILE A 95 -13.24 0.37 0.36
N GLU A 96 -14.36 -0.28 0.05
CA GLU A 96 -15.46 -0.42 0.99
C GLU A 96 -15.08 -1.31 2.19
N ALA A 97 -14.27 -2.36 2.00
CA ALA A 97 -13.76 -3.15 3.13
C ALA A 97 -12.95 -2.27 4.08
N TRP A 98 -12.15 -1.35 3.52
CA TRP A 98 -11.35 -0.44 4.33
C TRP A 98 -12.20 0.57 5.08
N LEU A 99 -13.29 1.07 4.49
CA LEU A 99 -14.24 1.92 5.21
C LEU A 99 -14.92 1.18 6.36
N ARG A 100 -15.26 -0.11 6.18
CA ARG A 100 -15.75 -0.96 7.26
C ARG A 100 -14.72 -1.18 8.36
N LEU A 101 -13.44 -1.32 7.99
CA LEU A 101 -12.35 -1.33 8.98
C LEU A 101 -12.30 0.00 9.75
N ALA A 102 -12.48 1.13 9.07
CA ALA A 102 -12.52 2.44 9.71
C ALA A 102 -13.67 2.56 10.73
N GLU A 103 -14.86 2.12 10.36
CA GLU A 103 -16.02 2.05 11.25
C GLU A 103 -15.78 1.10 12.44
N ALA A 104 -15.18 -0.07 12.18
CA ALA A 104 -14.84 -1.06 13.21
C ALA A 104 -13.82 -0.55 14.24
N VAL A 105 -12.94 0.39 13.85
CA VAL A 105 -12.04 1.08 14.79
C VAL A 105 -12.67 2.35 15.40
N GLY A 106 -13.94 2.63 15.10
CA GLY A 106 -14.72 3.75 15.65
C GLY A 106 -14.45 5.10 14.99
N LEU A 107 -14.02 5.12 13.72
CA LEU A 107 -13.95 6.35 12.94
C LEU A 107 -15.30 6.66 12.30
N ASN A 108 -15.61 7.95 12.14
CA ASN A 108 -16.71 8.37 11.30
C ASN A 108 -16.35 8.14 9.82
N ARG A 109 -17.23 7.47 9.09
CA ARG A 109 -17.03 7.14 7.68
C ARG A 109 -16.78 8.37 6.80
N GLN A 110 -17.57 9.43 6.99
CA GLN A 110 -17.46 10.65 6.18
C GLN A 110 -16.13 11.37 6.43
N ASP A 111 -15.68 11.46 7.68
CA ASP A 111 -14.37 12.06 8.00
C ASP A 111 -13.21 11.33 7.30
N VAL A 112 -13.33 10.00 7.11
CA VAL A 112 -12.34 9.19 6.39
C VAL A 112 -12.43 9.41 4.88
N ILE A 113 -13.65 9.46 4.33
CA ILE A 113 -13.89 9.79 2.93
C ILE A 113 -13.34 11.18 2.60
N ASP A 114 -13.55 12.16 3.47
CA ASP A 114 -13.09 13.55 3.32
C ASP A 114 -11.59 13.71 3.52
N GLU A 115 -10.86 12.62 3.83
CA GLU A 115 -9.40 12.62 4.02
C GLU A 115 -8.93 13.60 5.12
N LYS A 116 -9.81 13.91 6.08
CA LYS A 116 -9.60 14.91 7.13
C LYS A 116 -8.37 14.64 7.99
N TRP A 117 -8.01 13.37 8.16
CA TRP A 117 -6.91 12.94 9.03
C TRP A 117 -5.65 12.52 8.25
N VAL A 118 -5.66 12.65 6.92
CA VAL A 118 -4.51 12.29 6.09
C VAL A 118 -3.40 13.32 6.28
N LEU A 119 -2.27 12.87 6.80
CA LEU A 119 -1.08 13.69 7.03
C LEU A 119 -0.40 14.06 5.71
N PRO A 120 0.21 15.25 5.61
CA PRO A 120 0.89 15.68 4.38
C PRO A 120 2.05 14.73 4.00
N GLY A 121 2.81 14.22 4.98
CA GLY A 121 3.88 13.24 4.71
C GLY A 121 3.36 11.93 4.10
N VAL A 122 2.19 11.46 4.57
CA VAL A 122 1.49 10.32 3.97
C VAL A 122 1.05 10.66 2.55
N ARG A 123 0.40 11.81 2.37
CA ARG A 123 -0.09 12.25 1.06
C ARG A 123 1.03 12.33 0.04
N PHE A 124 2.12 13.02 0.34
CA PHE A 124 3.24 13.19 -0.59
C PHE A 124 3.90 11.86 -0.97
N ALA A 125 4.06 10.94 -0.02
CA ALA A 125 4.62 9.62 -0.30
C ALA A 125 3.68 8.78 -1.20
N VAL A 126 2.37 8.81 -0.96
CA VAL A 126 1.38 8.13 -1.81
C VAL A 126 1.31 8.78 -3.21
N ASP A 127 1.31 10.10 -3.29
CA ASP A 127 1.26 10.85 -4.55
C ASP A 127 2.50 10.61 -5.39
N ALA A 128 3.67 10.43 -4.76
CA ALA A 128 4.89 10.03 -5.47
C ALA A 128 4.70 8.70 -6.20
N TYR A 129 3.97 7.74 -5.61
CA TYR A 129 3.68 6.45 -6.25
C TYR A 129 2.78 6.61 -7.48
N VAL A 130 1.69 7.37 -7.34
CA VAL A 130 0.77 7.66 -8.44
C VAL A 130 1.51 8.42 -9.56
N ASN A 131 2.27 9.45 -9.21
CA ASN A 131 3.03 10.26 -10.16
C ASN A 131 4.12 9.47 -10.89
N PHE A 132 4.78 8.54 -10.21
CA PHE A 132 5.71 7.60 -10.84
C PHE A 132 4.99 6.76 -11.90
N ALA A 133 3.85 6.15 -11.56
CA ALA A 133 3.09 5.32 -12.50
C ALA A 133 2.55 6.10 -13.72
N ARG A 134 2.22 7.38 -13.55
CA ARG A 134 1.80 8.25 -14.66
C ARG A 134 2.91 8.53 -15.66
N ARG A 135 4.17 8.63 -15.20
CA ARG A 135 5.30 9.13 -16.00
C ARG A 135 6.25 8.03 -16.48
N ALA A 136 6.41 6.95 -15.71
CA ALA A 136 7.28 5.84 -16.05
C ALA A 136 6.72 5.00 -17.20
N THR A 137 7.54 4.12 -17.78
CA THR A 137 7.01 3.09 -18.68
C THR A 137 6.06 2.17 -17.91
N TRP A 138 5.09 1.56 -18.59
CA TRP A 138 4.13 0.69 -17.92
C TRP A 138 4.80 -0.50 -17.24
N GLN A 139 5.94 -1.01 -17.76
CA GLN A 139 6.71 -2.10 -17.13
C GLN A 139 7.42 -1.64 -15.85
N GLN A 140 7.99 -0.45 -15.84
CA GLN A 140 8.59 0.14 -14.63
C GLN A 140 7.52 0.37 -13.56
N ALA A 141 6.38 0.92 -13.96
CA ALA A 141 5.26 1.12 -13.05
C ALA A 141 4.67 -0.20 -12.55
N ALA A 142 4.53 -1.22 -13.39
CA ALA A 142 4.12 -2.57 -12.98
C ALA A 142 5.13 -3.20 -12.00
N CYS A 143 6.44 -3.10 -12.28
CA CYS A 143 7.51 -3.59 -11.40
C CYS A 143 7.42 -2.99 -9.98
N SER A 144 6.99 -1.73 -9.85
CA SER A 144 6.83 -1.08 -8.54
C SER A 144 5.67 -1.65 -7.68
N SER A 145 4.83 -2.55 -8.22
CA SER A 145 3.83 -3.27 -7.43
C SER A 145 4.43 -4.43 -6.63
N LEU A 146 5.65 -4.89 -6.95
CA LEU A 146 6.23 -6.13 -6.44
C LEU A 146 6.45 -6.21 -4.92
N THR A 147 6.31 -5.12 -4.17
CA THR A 147 6.19 -5.21 -2.70
C THR A 147 5.01 -6.07 -2.25
N GLU A 148 4.05 -6.36 -3.13
CA GLU A 148 2.97 -7.32 -2.87
C GLU A 148 3.49 -8.75 -2.61
N LEU A 149 4.72 -9.09 -3.02
CA LEU A 149 5.41 -10.33 -2.65
C LEU A 149 5.43 -10.54 -1.12
N PHE A 150 5.46 -9.45 -0.36
CA PHE A 150 5.59 -9.45 1.10
C PHE A 150 4.26 -9.17 1.82
N ALA A 151 3.20 -8.84 1.07
CA ALA A 151 1.92 -8.42 1.64
C ALA A 151 1.15 -9.56 2.35
N PRO A 152 1.18 -10.84 1.91
CA PRO A 152 0.46 -11.90 2.62
C PRO A 152 0.89 -12.07 4.07
N GLU A 153 2.20 -12.00 4.35
CA GLU A 153 2.74 -12.13 5.70
C GLU A 153 2.22 -11.04 6.65
N ILE A 154 2.26 -9.78 6.20
CA ILE A 154 1.80 -8.65 7.02
C ILE A 154 0.27 -8.63 7.20
N HIS A 155 -0.50 -9.21 6.27
CA HIS A 155 -1.94 -9.35 6.43
C HIS A 155 -2.28 -10.47 7.40
N GLN A 156 -1.58 -11.61 7.30
CA GLN A 156 -1.75 -12.74 8.21
C GLN A 156 -1.40 -12.34 9.64
N SER A 157 -0.29 -11.63 9.85
CA SER A 157 0.13 -11.21 11.20
C SER A 157 -0.93 -10.35 11.92
N ARG A 158 -1.67 -9.51 11.18
CA ARG A 158 -2.78 -8.71 11.76
C ARG A 158 -3.97 -9.58 12.10
N LEU A 159 -4.33 -10.53 11.24
CA LEU A 159 -5.43 -11.47 11.49
C LEU A 159 -5.17 -12.34 12.72
N ASP A 160 -3.91 -12.71 12.95
CA ASP A 160 -3.51 -13.56 14.08
C ASP A 160 -3.43 -12.78 15.41
N SER A 161 -2.99 -11.52 15.37
CA SER A 161 -2.67 -10.74 16.58
C SER A 161 -3.76 -9.75 17.01
N TRP A 162 -4.46 -9.09 16.08
CA TRP A 162 -5.38 -8.01 16.45
C TRP A 162 -6.58 -8.46 17.28
N PRO A 163 -7.22 -9.62 17.02
CA PRO A 163 -8.36 -10.05 17.82
C PRO A 163 -8.04 -10.23 19.31
N SER A 164 -6.80 -10.60 19.65
CA SER A 164 -6.38 -10.77 21.06
C SER A 164 -5.92 -9.45 21.70
N HIS A 165 -5.18 -8.61 20.97
CA HIS A 165 -4.63 -7.37 21.51
C HIS A 165 -5.61 -6.19 21.50
N TYR A 166 -6.51 -6.16 20.52
CA TYR A 166 -7.43 -5.04 20.28
C TYR A 166 -8.87 -5.55 20.19
N ALA A 167 -9.32 -6.29 21.20
CA ALA A 167 -10.66 -6.91 21.26
C ALA A 167 -11.85 -5.91 21.17
N TRP A 168 -11.59 -4.61 21.18
CA TRP A 168 -12.57 -3.55 20.94
C TRP A 168 -12.82 -3.27 19.45
N ILE A 169 -12.01 -3.83 18.55
CA ILE A 169 -12.19 -3.74 17.09
C ILE A 169 -13.17 -4.84 16.67
N ASP A 170 -14.21 -4.46 15.95
CA ASP A 170 -15.16 -5.43 15.39
C ASP A 170 -14.46 -6.39 14.41
N PRO A 171 -14.51 -7.73 14.63
CA PRO A 171 -13.92 -8.72 13.74
C PRO A 171 -14.41 -8.67 12.28
N GLU A 172 -15.61 -8.12 12.02
CA GLU A 172 -16.09 -7.91 10.65
C GLU A 172 -15.22 -6.90 9.88
N GLY A 173 -14.61 -5.93 10.58
CA GLY A 173 -13.69 -4.94 10.00
C GLY A 173 -12.42 -5.53 9.41
N LEU A 174 -12.05 -6.77 9.78
CA LEU A 174 -10.82 -7.43 9.29
C LEU A 174 -10.99 -8.09 7.91
N THR A 175 -12.16 -7.93 7.28
CA THR A 175 -12.47 -8.50 5.97
C THR A 175 -11.49 -8.08 4.87
N TYR A 176 -11.01 -6.82 4.89
CA TYR A 176 -9.99 -6.35 3.94
C TYR A 176 -8.74 -7.24 3.96
N PHE A 177 -8.22 -7.56 5.15
CA PHE A 177 -6.99 -8.36 5.29
C PHE A 177 -7.18 -9.79 4.79
N ARG A 178 -8.34 -10.40 5.06
CA ARG A 178 -8.69 -11.75 4.55
C ARG A 178 -8.72 -11.79 3.03
N GLN A 179 -9.33 -10.80 2.39
CA GLN A 179 -9.41 -10.71 0.93
C GLN A 179 -8.04 -10.57 0.27
N ARG A 180 -7.13 -9.78 0.86
CA ARG A 180 -5.80 -9.58 0.28
C ARG A 180 -4.92 -10.83 0.30
N LEU A 181 -5.18 -11.82 1.15
CA LEU A 181 -4.40 -13.07 1.16
C LEU A 181 -4.49 -13.84 -0.16
N SER A 182 -5.67 -13.88 -0.79
CA SER A 182 -5.85 -14.54 -2.09
C SER A 182 -5.53 -13.61 -3.26
N GLN A 183 -5.98 -12.35 -3.20
CA GLN A 183 -5.77 -11.39 -4.28
C GLN A 183 -4.27 -11.09 -4.52
N ALA A 184 -3.49 -10.90 -3.45
CA ALA A 184 -2.07 -10.55 -3.57
C ALA A 184 -1.26 -11.66 -4.26
N ARG A 185 -1.63 -12.95 -4.10
CA ARG A 185 -0.92 -14.07 -4.76
C ARG A 185 -1.04 -13.98 -6.28
N ARG A 186 -2.26 -13.84 -6.80
CA ARG A 186 -2.54 -13.69 -8.23
C ARG A 186 -1.87 -12.42 -8.79
N ASP A 187 -1.98 -11.31 -8.07
CA ASP A 187 -1.42 -10.02 -8.44
C ASP A 187 0.11 -10.09 -8.62
N VAL A 188 0.79 -10.80 -7.71
CA VAL A 188 2.24 -10.97 -7.69
C VAL A 188 2.75 -11.85 -8.83
N GLU A 189 2.07 -12.95 -9.13
CA GLU A 189 2.49 -13.87 -10.20
C GLU A 189 2.62 -13.13 -11.54
N HIS A 190 1.60 -12.34 -11.89
CA HIS A 190 1.60 -11.55 -13.12
C HIS A 190 2.67 -10.44 -13.08
N GLY A 191 2.74 -9.66 -11.99
CA GLY A 191 3.74 -8.59 -11.86
C GLY A 191 5.18 -9.09 -11.90
N LEU A 192 5.44 -10.27 -11.30
CA LEU A 192 6.76 -10.89 -11.28
C LEU A 192 7.14 -11.39 -12.67
N SER A 193 6.22 -12.03 -13.40
CA SER A 193 6.48 -12.44 -14.79
C SER A 193 6.86 -11.25 -15.66
N ILE A 194 6.06 -10.17 -15.66
CA ILE A 194 6.34 -8.93 -16.43
C ILE A 194 7.76 -8.44 -16.12
N THR A 195 8.12 -8.40 -14.83
CA THR A 195 9.41 -7.87 -14.40
C THR A 195 10.57 -8.76 -14.87
N LEU A 196 10.49 -10.07 -14.66
CA LEU A 196 11.53 -10.99 -15.09
C LEU A 196 11.66 -11.07 -16.61
N ASP A 197 10.55 -10.91 -17.35
CA ASP A 197 10.54 -10.94 -18.80
C ASP A 197 11.06 -9.66 -19.44
N HIS A 198 10.90 -8.50 -18.78
CA HIS A 198 11.28 -7.20 -19.32
C HIS A 198 12.71 -6.76 -18.96
N PHE A 199 13.13 -6.96 -17.71
CA PHE A 199 14.42 -6.45 -17.20
C PHE A 199 15.53 -7.51 -17.35
N ARG A 200 16.12 -7.61 -18.56
CA ARG A 200 17.04 -8.70 -18.94
C ARG A 200 18.53 -8.34 -18.89
N THR A 201 18.87 -7.05 -18.88
CA THR A 201 20.25 -6.56 -18.80
C THR A 201 20.62 -6.19 -17.37
N ALA A 202 21.91 -6.13 -17.04
CA ALA A 202 22.38 -5.77 -15.70
C ALA A 202 21.87 -4.37 -15.29
N GLU A 203 21.87 -3.42 -16.22
CA GLU A 203 21.40 -2.06 -16.01
C GLU A 203 19.89 -2.01 -15.73
N GLN A 204 19.11 -2.78 -16.50
CA GLN A 204 17.67 -2.91 -16.29
C GLN A 204 17.35 -3.57 -14.94
N GLN A 205 18.04 -4.65 -14.58
CA GLN A 205 17.82 -5.34 -13.31
C GLN A 205 18.17 -4.44 -12.12
N ALA A 206 19.28 -3.69 -12.20
CA ALA A 206 19.63 -2.69 -11.20
C ALA A 206 18.55 -1.59 -11.08
N GLN A 207 18.00 -1.14 -12.21
CA GLN A 207 16.89 -0.18 -12.22
C GLN A 207 15.63 -0.76 -11.56
N ALA A 208 15.26 -2.00 -11.86
CA ALA A 208 14.10 -2.66 -11.24
C ALA A 208 14.25 -2.79 -9.72
N LEU A 209 15.44 -3.18 -9.24
CA LEU A 209 15.74 -3.23 -7.80
C LEU A 209 15.64 -1.84 -7.15
N ASN A 210 16.05 -0.79 -7.86
CA ASN A 210 15.94 0.59 -7.37
C ASN A 210 14.49 1.09 -7.38
N ILE A 211 13.68 0.71 -8.37
CA ILE A 211 12.24 0.99 -8.40
C ILE A 211 11.54 0.30 -7.23
N LEU A 212 11.91 -0.95 -6.93
CA LEU A 212 11.39 -1.66 -5.78
C LEU A 212 11.81 -0.99 -4.46
N GLN A 213 13.05 -0.48 -4.38
CA GLN A 213 13.51 0.33 -3.23
C GLN A 213 12.65 1.59 -3.07
N PHE A 214 12.43 2.36 -4.14
CA PHE A 214 11.55 3.53 -4.12
C PHE A 214 10.16 3.20 -3.55
N LYS A 215 9.59 2.05 -3.94
CA LYS A 215 8.31 1.62 -3.38
C LYS A 215 8.39 1.28 -1.89
N LEU A 216 9.47 0.65 -1.44
CA LEU A 216 9.69 0.36 -0.03
C LEU A 216 9.80 1.66 0.78
N ASP A 217 10.52 2.65 0.25
CA ASP A 217 10.71 3.96 0.88
C ASP A 217 9.37 4.71 1.03
N ILE A 218 8.47 4.61 0.04
CA ILE A 218 7.10 5.13 0.16
C ILE A 218 6.39 4.50 1.37
N LEU A 219 6.36 3.15 1.43
CA LEU A 219 5.66 2.43 2.48
C LEU A 219 6.22 2.72 3.87
N TRP A 220 7.53 2.95 3.97
CA TRP A 220 8.22 3.35 5.18
C TRP A 220 7.85 4.78 5.59
N SER A 221 7.93 5.72 4.65
CA SER A 221 7.63 7.15 4.88
C SER A 221 6.19 7.39 5.35
N LEU A 222 5.24 6.55 4.94
CA LEU A 222 3.87 6.59 5.46
C LEU A 222 3.85 6.37 6.97
N LEU A 223 4.60 5.39 7.45
CA LEU A 223 4.66 5.06 8.87
C LEU A 223 5.51 6.07 9.63
N ASP A 224 6.59 6.61 9.06
CA ASP A 224 7.36 7.69 9.68
C ASP A 224 6.47 8.92 9.97
N ALA A 225 5.66 9.34 8.99
CA ALA A 225 4.75 10.47 9.16
C ALA A 225 3.70 10.22 10.26
N ILE A 226 3.14 9.00 10.32
CA ILE A 226 2.19 8.62 11.38
C ILE A 226 2.91 8.56 12.74
N SER A 227 4.13 8.05 12.80
CA SER A 227 4.92 7.93 14.03
C SER A 227 5.25 9.31 14.60
N MET A 228 5.67 10.25 13.74
CA MET A 228 5.87 11.64 14.15
C MET A 228 4.62 12.23 14.79
N ALA A 229 3.45 12.06 14.17
CA ALA A 229 2.21 12.65 14.66
C ALA A 229 1.63 11.93 15.90
N TYR A 230 1.77 10.61 16.02
CA TYR A 230 1.01 9.80 16.98
C TYR A 230 1.84 8.92 17.92
N GLU A 231 3.15 8.77 17.71
CA GLU A 231 4.08 8.18 18.69
C GLU A 231 4.94 9.23 19.38
N PHE A 232 5.31 10.30 18.68
CA PHE A 232 6.18 11.35 19.21
C PHE A 232 5.47 12.67 19.53
N ASP A 233 4.15 12.73 19.36
CA ASP A 233 3.31 13.93 19.59
C ASP A 233 3.84 15.18 18.84
N ARG A 234 4.35 14.95 17.62
CA ARG A 234 4.88 15.97 16.71
C ARG A 234 4.12 16.01 15.39
N PRO A 235 2.79 16.26 15.40
CA PRO A 235 2.06 16.48 14.16
C PRO A 235 2.56 17.76 13.45
N PRO A 236 2.22 17.95 12.16
CA PRO A 236 2.59 19.17 11.44
C PRO A 236 2.12 20.43 12.19
N TYR A 237 3.00 21.43 12.25
CA TYR A 237 2.75 22.74 12.88
C TYR A 237 2.58 22.74 14.41
N VAL A 238 2.97 21.65 15.08
CA VAL A 238 3.08 21.62 16.55
C VAL A 238 3.98 22.78 17.04
N GLY A 239 3.56 23.45 18.11
CA GLY A 239 4.22 24.65 18.63
C GLY A 239 3.76 25.96 17.98
N ILE A 240 3.01 25.91 16.88
CA ILE A 240 2.33 27.06 16.27
C ILE A 240 0.81 26.97 16.50
N THR A 241 0.22 25.78 16.30
CA THR A 241 -1.23 25.54 16.48
C THR A 241 -1.50 24.08 16.87
N ASP A 242 -2.52 23.88 17.70
CA ASP A 242 -3.03 22.54 18.04
C ASP A 242 -4.12 22.06 17.05
N LYS A 243 -4.55 22.92 16.12
CA LYS A 243 -5.52 22.59 15.08
C LYS A 243 -4.85 21.92 13.89
N PRO A 244 -5.49 20.91 13.26
CA PRO A 244 -5.02 20.36 11.99
C PRO A 244 -5.22 21.39 10.88
N VAL A 245 -4.14 22.05 10.46
CA VAL A 245 -4.15 23.13 9.44
C VAL A 245 -3.42 22.75 8.15
N TRP A 246 -3.02 21.49 7.99
CA TRP A 246 -2.46 21.03 6.72
C TRP A 246 -3.54 21.01 5.63
N HIS A 247 -3.11 20.97 4.37
CA HIS A 247 -4.05 20.95 3.26
C HIS A 247 -4.79 19.60 3.18
N HIS A 248 -6.01 19.65 2.66
CA HIS A 248 -6.86 18.50 2.38
C HIS A 248 -7.42 18.62 0.96
N ALA A 249 -7.66 17.49 0.30
CA ALA A 249 -8.50 17.42 -0.90
C ALA A 249 -8.15 18.41 -2.04
N LEU A 250 -6.86 18.50 -2.43
CA LEU A 250 -6.45 19.41 -3.53
C LEU A 250 -7.08 19.06 -4.90
N ASP A 251 -7.49 17.80 -5.07
CA ASP A 251 -7.99 17.23 -6.32
C ASP A 251 -9.48 16.84 -6.27
N ARG A 252 -10.25 17.34 -5.28
CA ARG A 252 -11.69 17.09 -5.15
C ARG A 252 -12.51 18.38 -5.14
#